data_AF-A0A9N9NQI5-F1
#
_entry.id   AF-A0A9N9NQI5-F1
#
_cell.length_a   1.000
_cell.length_b   1.000
_cell.length_c   1.000
_cell.angle_alpha   90.00
_cell.angle_beta   90.00
_cell.angle_gamma   90.00
#
_symmetry.space_group_name_H-M   'P 1'
#
loop_
_entity.id
_entity.type
_entity.pdbx_description
1 polymer ?
#
loop_
_entity_poly.entity_id
_entity_poly.type
_entity_poly.pdbx_seq_one_letter_code
_entity_poly.pdbx_strand_id
1 'polypeptide(L)'
;MIIKIRHKRDGKQVARKIEISENVSLEELEQKLRERFDIKYDQRVELYYLDEENDRIVVSFEDELALILASQESPLFEMIVVDNFYTYPKVSKSKPGEVAEIMVPSKWLTTASIIRKDTKLWGTWIFTDDSDIIKALVHLGKLELTENTPEYNLIVTLRYLPGCLKYIGSTNEEVTSEDFEPHDTSYVIESFRMAALA
;
A
#
# COMPACT_ATOMS: atom_id res chain seq x y z
N MET A 1 -19.98 22.34 -1.28
CA MET A 1 -20.34 22.04 0.13
C MET A 1 -19.11 22.05 1.05
N ILE A 2 -19.30 22.17 2.37
CA ILE A 2 -18.19 22.20 3.36
C ILE A 2 -18.19 20.94 4.20
N ILE A 3 -17.08 20.21 4.18
CA ILE A 3 -16.86 19.04 5.04
C ILE A 3 -15.85 19.36 6.14
N LYS A 4 -15.91 18.63 7.25
CA LYS A 4 -14.91 18.69 8.31
C LYS A 4 -14.09 17.40 8.29
N ILE A 5 -12.77 17.53 8.25
CA ILE A 5 -11.84 16.40 8.29
C ILE A 5 -11.04 16.46 9.59
N ARG A 6 -11.14 15.41 10.40
CA ARG A 6 -10.33 15.15 11.58
C ARG A 6 -9.14 14.26 11.19
N HIS A 7 -7.95 14.57 11.69
CA HIS A 7 -6.74 13.78 11.46
C HIS A 7 -5.89 13.77 12.74
N LYS A 8 -5.24 12.64 13.04
CA LYS A 8 -4.26 12.57 14.14
C LYS A 8 -2.85 12.66 13.56
N ARG A 9 -2.11 13.70 13.94
CA ARG A 9 -0.70 13.89 13.59
C ARG A 9 0.12 14.04 14.88
N ASP A 10 1.16 13.24 15.05
CA ASP A 10 2.06 13.28 16.22
C ASP A 10 1.33 13.20 17.57
N GLY A 11 0.30 12.34 17.65
CA GLY A 11 -0.54 12.19 18.85
C GLY A 11 -1.49 13.35 19.13
N LYS A 12 -1.48 14.41 18.30
CA LYS A 12 -2.40 15.55 18.40
C LYS A 12 -3.50 15.43 17.35
N GLN A 13 -4.73 15.62 17.80
CA GLN A 13 -5.87 15.69 16.91
C GLN A 13 -5.96 17.10 16.31
N VAL A 14 -5.95 17.17 14.99
CA VAL A 14 -6.17 18.39 14.20
C VAL A 14 -7.40 18.21 13.34
N ALA A 15 -8.07 19.31 13.00
CA ALA A 15 -9.19 19.29 12.07
C ALA A 15 -9.12 20.45 11.08
N ARG A 16 -9.58 20.23 9.86
CA ARG A 16 -9.75 21.27 8.83
C ARG A 16 -11.19 21.24 8.32
N LYS A 17 -11.72 22.42 8.00
CA LYS A 17 -12.92 22.55 7.15
C LYS A 17 -12.45 22.74 5.71
N ILE A 18 -12.99 21.97 4.79
CA ILE A 18 -12.58 21.96 3.38
C ILE A 18 -13.82 22.11 2.52
N GLU A 19 -13.72 22.99 1.53
CA GLU A 19 -14.74 23.14 0.50
C GLU A 19 -14.50 22.15 -0.65
N ILE A 20 -15.56 21.41 -0.99
CA ILE A 20 -15.58 20.41 -2.05
C ILE A 20 -16.78 20.64 -2.97
N SER A 21 -16.68 20.10 -4.19
CA SER A 21 -17.83 19.99 -5.09
C SER A 21 -18.86 19.03 -4.48
N GLU A 22 -20.15 19.23 -4.77
CA GLU A 22 -21.21 18.32 -4.31
C GLU A 22 -21.07 16.91 -4.94
N ASN A 23 -20.51 16.83 -6.14
CA ASN A 23 -20.27 15.59 -6.88
C ASN A 23 -18.78 15.23 -6.92
N VAL A 24 -18.02 15.55 -5.87
CA VAL A 24 -16.59 15.19 -5.81
C VAL A 24 -16.43 13.67 -5.80
N SER A 25 -15.48 13.15 -6.58
CA SER A 25 -15.12 11.72 -6.52
C SER A 25 -14.21 11.43 -5.33
N LEU A 26 -14.08 10.16 -4.94
CA LEU A 26 -13.13 9.75 -3.92
C LEU A 26 -11.68 10.11 -4.30
N GLU A 27 -11.30 9.94 -5.57
CA GLU A 27 -9.96 10.28 -6.07
C GLU A 27 -9.68 11.80 -5.93
N GLU A 28 -10.63 12.64 -6.35
CA GLU A 28 -10.51 14.09 -6.24
C GLU A 28 -10.47 14.55 -4.78
N LEU A 29 -11.28 13.92 -3.92
CA LEU A 29 -11.29 14.19 -2.49
C LEU A 29 -9.94 13.80 -1.88
N GLU A 30 -9.44 12.59 -2.14
CA GLU A 30 -8.15 12.11 -1.65
C GLU A 30 -7.02 13.05 -2.08
N GLN A 31 -6.98 13.48 -3.34
CA GLN A 31 -5.98 14.44 -3.82
C GLN A 31 -6.03 15.76 -3.02
N LYS A 32 -7.22 16.32 -2.82
CA LYS A 32 -7.39 17.52 -1.98
C LYS A 32 -6.92 17.27 -0.55
N LEU A 33 -7.24 16.12 0.05
CA LEU A 33 -6.79 15.79 1.40
C LEU A 33 -5.26 15.74 1.47
N ARG A 34 -4.61 15.11 0.49
CA ARG A 34 -3.15 15.03 0.43
C ARG A 34 -2.50 16.40 0.39
N GLU A 35 -2.99 17.29 -0.48
CA GLU A 35 -2.51 18.68 -0.57
C GLU A 35 -2.73 19.47 0.73
N ARG A 36 -3.90 19.33 1.36
CA ARG A 36 -4.27 20.12 2.55
C ARG A 36 -3.60 19.66 3.84
N PHE A 37 -3.25 18.38 3.92
CA PHE A 37 -2.64 17.77 5.11
C PHE A 37 -1.16 17.45 4.95
N ASP A 38 -0.56 17.76 3.79
CA ASP A 38 0.85 17.48 3.46
C ASP A 38 1.15 15.97 3.57
N ILE A 39 0.26 15.17 2.98
CA ILE A 39 0.36 13.70 2.96
C ILE A 39 1.12 13.31 1.70
N LYS A 40 2.17 12.54 1.88
CA LYS A 40 3.00 12.03 0.79
C LYS A 40 2.27 10.93 0.02
N TYR A 41 2.61 10.77 -1.26
CA TYR A 41 1.99 9.77 -2.15
C TYR A 41 2.25 8.31 -1.75
N ASP A 42 3.27 8.06 -0.92
CA ASP A 42 3.59 6.75 -0.34
C ASP A 42 2.83 6.43 0.95
N GLN A 43 1.97 7.34 1.41
CA GLN A 43 1.09 7.09 2.54
C GLN A 43 -0.31 6.76 2.02
N ARG A 44 -0.95 5.74 2.59
CA ARG A 44 -2.35 5.43 2.29
C ARG A 44 -3.27 6.31 3.12
N VAL A 45 -4.31 6.81 2.48
CA VAL A 45 -5.37 7.57 3.13
C VAL A 45 -6.54 6.64 3.34
N GLU A 46 -6.94 6.44 4.58
CA GLU A 46 -8.20 5.77 4.93
C GLU A 46 -9.16 6.83 5.45
N LEU A 47 -10.37 6.86 4.89
CA LEU A 47 -11.40 7.83 5.22
C LEU A 47 -12.55 7.12 5.92
N TYR A 48 -12.98 7.72 7.03
CA TYR A 48 -14.12 7.26 7.81
C TYR A 48 -15.10 8.40 7.98
N TYR A 49 -16.38 8.17 7.76
CA TYR A 49 -17.43 9.06 8.22
C TYR A 49 -17.74 8.77 9.69
N LEU A 50 -18.02 9.83 10.45
CA LEU A 50 -18.51 9.71 11.81
C LEU A 50 -19.99 10.05 11.81
N ASP A 51 -20.79 9.07 12.17
CA ASP A 51 -22.22 9.26 12.33
C ASP A 51 -22.58 9.97 13.64
N GLU A 52 -23.88 10.04 13.92
CA GLU A 52 -24.43 10.69 15.11
C GLU A 52 -24.05 9.96 16.41
N GLU A 53 -23.75 8.67 16.34
CA GLU A 53 -23.28 7.84 17.45
C GLU A 53 -21.74 7.87 17.59
N ASN A 54 -21.06 8.59 16.68
CA ASN A 54 -19.61 8.70 16.57
C ASN A 54 -18.93 7.34 16.25
N ASP A 55 -19.66 6.46 15.58
CA ASP A 55 -19.11 5.24 14.99
C ASP A 55 -18.33 5.56 13.72
N ARG A 56 -17.28 4.78 13.47
CA ARG A 56 -16.43 4.93 12.28
C ARG A 56 -16.97 4.08 11.16
N ILE A 57 -17.63 4.72 10.21
CA ILE A 57 -18.11 4.08 8.99
C ILE A 57 -17.03 4.27 7.92
N VAL A 58 -16.47 3.17 7.40
CA VAL A 58 -15.46 3.24 6.33
C VAL A 58 -16.08 3.86 5.07
N VAL A 59 -15.31 4.70 4.38
CA VAL A 59 -15.69 5.31 3.11
C VAL A 59 -14.63 4.91 2.09
N SER A 60 -14.96 3.89 1.31
CA SER A 60 -14.11 3.23 0.32
C SER A 60 -14.71 3.21 -1.07
N PHE A 61 -16.02 3.47 -1.21
CA PHE A 61 -16.73 3.49 -2.48
C PHE A 61 -17.47 4.81 -2.75
N GLU A 62 -17.69 5.11 -4.03
CA GLU A 62 -18.27 6.38 -4.48
C GLU A 62 -19.72 6.55 -4.01
N ASP A 63 -20.49 5.46 -3.94
CA ASP A 63 -21.87 5.47 -3.46
C ASP A 63 -21.94 5.78 -1.96
N GLU A 64 -21.03 5.21 -1.15
CA GLU A 64 -20.90 5.53 0.27
C GLU A 64 -20.65 7.03 0.47
N LEU A 65 -19.69 7.60 -0.28
CA LEU A 65 -19.40 9.04 -0.22
C LEU A 65 -20.63 9.86 -0.61
N ALA A 66 -21.26 9.55 -1.74
CA ALA A 66 -22.42 10.29 -2.24
C ALA A 66 -23.60 10.29 -1.24
N LEU A 67 -23.87 9.14 -0.60
CA LEU A 67 -24.90 9.00 0.44
C LEU A 67 -24.63 9.93 1.64
N ILE A 68 -23.38 10.02 2.08
CA ILE A 68 -23.00 10.89 3.20
C ILE A 68 -23.15 12.36 2.82
N LEU A 69 -22.68 12.74 1.63
CA LEU A 69 -22.72 14.13 1.17
C LEU A 69 -24.16 14.62 0.93
N ALA A 70 -25.06 13.75 0.48
CA ALA A 70 -26.47 14.09 0.27
C ALA A 70 -27.29 14.18 1.57
N SER A 71 -26.87 13.48 2.63
CA SER A 71 -27.64 13.38 3.88
C SER A 71 -27.26 14.43 4.93
N GLN A 72 -26.07 15.03 4.84
CA GLN A 72 -25.52 15.92 5.86
C GLN A 72 -25.06 17.25 5.29
N GLU A 73 -25.44 18.37 5.92
CA GLU A 73 -24.99 19.70 5.49
C GLU A 73 -23.50 19.94 5.75
N SER A 74 -22.94 19.34 6.81
CA SER A 74 -21.51 19.44 7.15
C SER A 74 -20.98 18.14 7.75
N PRO A 75 -20.80 17.09 6.92
CA PRO A 75 -20.36 15.79 7.40
C PRO A 75 -18.95 15.87 8.01
N LEU A 76 -18.77 15.11 9.08
CA LEU A 76 -17.49 14.97 9.77
C LEU A 76 -16.85 13.65 9.36
N PHE A 77 -15.69 13.73 8.72
CA PHE A 77 -14.86 12.59 8.44
C PHE A 77 -13.66 12.55 9.39
N GLU A 78 -13.21 11.35 9.68
CA GLU A 78 -11.90 11.06 10.24
C GLU A 78 -11.02 10.43 9.17
N MET A 79 -9.87 11.04 8.94
CA MET A 79 -8.83 10.56 8.06
C MET A 79 -7.74 9.91 8.90
N ILE A 80 -7.37 8.68 8.51
CA ILE A 80 -6.21 7.97 9.03
C ILE A 80 -5.19 7.91 7.91
N VAL A 81 -3.98 8.36 8.20
CA VAL A 81 -2.84 8.24 7.28
C VAL A 81 -2.03 7.05 7.74
N VAL A 82 -1.97 6.02 6.90
CA VAL A 82 -1.17 4.83 7.13
C VAL A 82 0.18 5.05 6.45
N ASP A 83 1.23 5.11 7.25
CA ASP A 83 2.60 5.22 6.77
C ASP A 83 3.04 3.94 6.05
N ASN A 84 3.97 4.09 5.09
CA ASN A 84 4.61 3.00 4.38
C ASN A 84 3.64 2.03 3.68
N PHE A 85 2.56 2.54 3.11
CA PHE A 85 1.64 1.74 2.30
C PHE A 85 1.81 2.08 0.81
N TYR A 86 2.26 1.10 0.04
CA TYR A 86 2.63 1.27 -1.36
C TYR A 86 1.76 0.45 -2.30
N THR A 87 1.74 0.82 -3.58
CA THR A 87 1.09 0.05 -4.64
C THR A 87 2.13 -0.44 -5.63
N TYR A 88 2.26 -1.76 -5.78
CA TYR A 88 3.18 -2.37 -6.74
C TYR A 88 2.87 -1.92 -8.18
N PRO A 89 3.90 -1.59 -8.99
CA PRO A 89 5.33 -1.79 -8.74
C PRO A 89 6.04 -0.61 -8.06
N LYS A 90 5.32 0.46 -7.68
CA LYS A 90 5.90 1.66 -7.08
C LYS A 90 6.06 1.47 -5.57
N VAL A 91 7.18 0.89 -5.17
CA VAL A 91 7.55 0.68 -3.77
C VAL A 91 8.75 1.57 -3.45
N SER A 92 8.67 2.33 -2.36
CA SER A 92 9.81 3.18 -1.94
C SER A 92 10.68 2.44 -0.94
N LYS A 93 11.94 2.86 -0.87
CA LYS A 93 12.86 2.42 0.17
C LYS A 93 12.47 3.05 1.51
N SER A 94 12.68 2.33 2.59
CA SER A 94 12.35 2.76 3.94
C SER A 94 13.48 2.36 4.90
N LYS A 95 13.47 2.87 6.13
CA LYS A 95 14.60 2.71 7.05
C LYS A 95 14.60 1.31 7.67
N PRO A 96 15.78 0.76 8.02
CA PRO A 96 15.86 -0.47 8.80
C PRO A 96 14.97 -0.43 10.06
N GLY A 97 14.17 -1.48 10.24
CA GLY A 97 13.21 -1.63 11.33
C GLY A 97 11.77 -1.20 10.97
N GLU A 98 11.60 -0.33 9.98
CA GLU A 98 10.28 0.08 9.51
C GLU A 98 9.58 -1.07 8.77
N VAL A 99 8.26 -1.07 8.87
CA VAL A 99 7.37 -2.02 8.20
C VAL A 99 6.63 -1.29 7.10
N ALA A 100 6.48 -1.93 5.95
CA ALA A 100 5.67 -1.45 4.85
C ALA A 100 4.62 -2.48 4.45
N GLU A 101 3.44 -2.00 4.09
CA GLU A 101 2.42 -2.79 3.42
C GLU A 101 2.40 -2.45 1.93
N ILE A 102 2.29 -3.46 1.09
CA ILE A 102 2.36 -3.30 -0.36
C ILE A 102 1.14 -3.98 -0.95
N MET A 103 0.23 -3.19 -1.47
CA MET A 103 -0.85 -3.69 -2.30
C MET A 103 -0.30 -4.05 -3.67
N VAL A 104 -0.51 -5.29 -4.05
CA VAL A 104 -0.27 -5.82 -5.38
C VAL A 104 -1.63 -5.98 -6.07
N PRO A 105 -1.94 -5.11 -7.05
CA PRO A 105 -3.11 -5.27 -7.88
C PRO A 105 -3.15 -6.63 -8.58
N SER A 106 -4.33 -7.24 -8.72
CA SER A 106 -4.54 -8.55 -9.35
C SER A 106 -3.88 -8.71 -10.73
N LYS A 107 -3.81 -7.64 -11.52
CA LYS A 107 -3.14 -7.62 -12.83
C LYS A 107 -1.66 -8.00 -12.80
N TRP A 108 -1.02 -7.89 -11.63
CA TRP A 108 0.37 -8.26 -11.40
C TRP A 108 0.53 -9.65 -10.77
N LEU A 109 -0.56 -10.34 -10.46
CA LEU A 109 -0.56 -11.68 -9.88
C LEU A 109 -0.69 -12.74 -10.98
N THR A 110 0.21 -12.69 -11.96
CA THR A 110 0.26 -13.65 -13.07
C THR A 110 1.68 -14.10 -13.36
N THR A 111 1.83 -15.23 -14.06
CA THR A 111 3.14 -15.73 -14.52
C THR A 111 3.91 -14.71 -15.36
N ALA A 112 3.20 -13.79 -16.04
CA ALA A 112 3.81 -12.70 -16.79
C ALA A 112 4.67 -11.76 -15.89
N SER A 113 4.31 -11.59 -14.62
CA SER A 113 5.08 -10.76 -13.67
C SER A 113 6.44 -11.37 -13.34
N ILE A 114 6.56 -12.70 -13.34
CA ILE A 114 7.80 -13.41 -13.00
C ILE A 114 8.82 -13.32 -14.13
N ILE A 115 8.37 -13.31 -15.39
CA ILE A 115 9.26 -13.26 -16.56
C ILE A 115 9.69 -11.83 -16.95
N ARG A 116 9.24 -10.82 -16.20
CA ARG A 116 9.62 -9.41 -16.39
C ARG A 116 11.14 -9.24 -16.35
N LYS A 117 11.70 -8.64 -17.40
CA LYS A 117 13.15 -8.40 -17.52
C LYS A 117 13.59 -7.07 -16.89
N ASP A 118 12.64 -6.18 -16.64
CA ASP A 118 12.86 -4.87 -16.02
C ASP A 118 13.01 -4.96 -14.48
N THR A 119 12.85 -6.14 -13.89
CA THR A 119 12.97 -6.36 -12.45
C THR A 119 13.94 -7.50 -12.14
N LYS A 120 14.59 -7.44 -10.97
CA LYS A 120 15.62 -8.39 -10.53
C LYS A 120 15.30 -8.95 -9.15
N LEU A 121 15.97 -10.04 -8.77
CA LEU A 121 15.85 -10.65 -7.46
C LEU A 121 17.26 -11.01 -6.98
N TRP A 122 17.65 -10.47 -5.83
CA TRP A 122 19.00 -10.60 -5.29
C TRP A 122 18.93 -11.18 -3.88
N GLY A 123 19.62 -12.29 -3.65
CA GLY A 123 19.61 -12.99 -2.36
C GLY A 123 18.49 -14.01 -2.15
N THR A 124 18.49 -14.64 -0.98
CA THR A 124 17.53 -15.69 -0.59
C THR A 124 17.13 -15.45 0.87
N TRP A 125 15.84 -15.49 1.18
CA TRP A 125 15.22 -15.13 2.48
C TRP A 125 15.34 -13.63 2.84
N ILE A 126 16.53 -13.07 2.73
CA ILE A 126 16.82 -11.64 2.85
C ILE A 126 17.18 -11.15 1.46
N PHE A 127 16.39 -10.21 0.95
CA PHE A 127 16.55 -9.67 -0.40
C PHE A 127 17.04 -8.24 -0.33
N THR A 128 17.81 -7.78 -1.33
CA THR A 128 18.10 -6.35 -1.44
C THR A 128 16.81 -5.55 -1.57
N ASP A 129 16.80 -4.32 -1.09
CA ASP A 129 15.59 -3.48 -1.08
C ASP A 129 15.04 -3.10 -2.48
N ASP A 130 15.80 -3.33 -3.53
CA ASP A 130 15.44 -3.14 -4.95
C ASP A 130 15.03 -4.45 -5.66
N SER A 131 14.93 -5.55 -4.93
CA SER A 131 14.45 -6.84 -5.44
C SER A 131 12.93 -6.87 -5.62
N ASP A 132 12.46 -7.50 -6.70
CA ASP A 132 11.04 -7.63 -7.02
C ASP A 132 10.29 -8.52 -6.02
N ILE A 133 9.23 -7.97 -5.46
CA ILE A 133 8.43 -8.61 -4.39
C ILE A 133 7.65 -9.82 -4.91
N ILE A 134 7.17 -9.80 -6.15
CA ILE A 134 6.42 -10.91 -6.73
C ILE A 134 7.35 -12.08 -7.00
N LYS A 135 8.53 -11.80 -7.57
CA LYS A 135 9.60 -12.81 -7.72
C LYS A 135 10.03 -13.35 -6.36
N ALA A 136 10.20 -12.51 -5.34
CA ALA A 136 10.56 -12.95 -4.00
C ALA A 136 9.50 -13.87 -3.38
N LEU A 137 8.21 -13.54 -3.51
CA LEU A 137 7.13 -14.39 -2.99
C LEU A 137 7.10 -15.77 -3.65
N VAL A 138 7.22 -15.84 -4.99
CA VAL A 138 7.27 -17.11 -5.71
C VAL A 138 8.55 -17.87 -5.39
N HIS A 139 9.71 -17.20 -5.39
CA HIS A 139 10.99 -17.79 -5.00
C HIS A 139 10.98 -18.40 -3.60
N LEU A 140 10.26 -17.79 -2.65
CA LEU A 140 10.07 -18.33 -1.31
C LEU A 140 9.05 -19.48 -1.23
N GLY A 141 8.40 -19.86 -2.33
CA GLY A 141 7.30 -20.83 -2.34
C GLY A 141 6.04 -20.35 -1.62
N LYS A 142 5.89 -19.03 -1.46
CA LYS A 142 4.76 -18.41 -0.73
C LYS A 142 3.56 -18.09 -1.62
N LEU A 143 3.78 -17.98 -2.94
CA LEU A 143 2.77 -17.58 -3.91
C LEU A 143 2.88 -18.47 -5.15
N GLU A 144 1.76 -19.05 -5.56
CA GLU A 144 1.62 -19.73 -6.85
C GLU A 144 0.85 -18.81 -7.80
N LEU A 145 1.32 -18.70 -9.05
CA LEU A 145 0.75 -17.82 -10.06
C LEU A 145 0.27 -18.61 -11.27
N THR A 146 -0.78 -18.10 -11.92
CA THR A 146 -1.29 -18.65 -13.18
C THR A 146 -1.22 -17.60 -14.28
N GLU A 147 -1.58 -17.96 -15.52
CA GLU A 147 -1.68 -16.99 -16.62
C GLU A 147 -2.83 -15.99 -16.42
N ASN A 148 -3.88 -16.39 -15.68
CA ASN A 148 -5.08 -15.59 -15.48
C ASN A 148 -4.95 -14.72 -14.23
N THR A 149 -5.51 -13.50 -14.31
CA THR A 149 -5.58 -12.59 -13.16
C THR A 149 -6.59 -13.13 -12.14
N PRO A 150 -6.21 -13.27 -10.86
CA PRO A 150 -7.15 -13.69 -9.82
C PRO A 150 -8.16 -12.59 -9.48
N GLU A 151 -9.29 -12.96 -8.86
CA GLU A 151 -10.32 -12.04 -8.36
C GLU A 151 -9.98 -11.45 -6.98
N TYR A 152 -8.69 -11.18 -6.72
CA TYR A 152 -8.23 -10.57 -5.48
C TYR A 152 -6.95 -9.78 -5.70
N ASN A 153 -6.72 -8.80 -4.83
CA ASN A 153 -5.44 -8.14 -4.65
C ASN A 153 -4.64 -8.87 -3.56
N LEU A 154 -3.32 -8.68 -3.52
CA LEU A 154 -2.47 -9.20 -2.46
C LEU A 154 -1.92 -8.03 -1.64
N ILE A 155 -1.97 -8.10 -0.31
CA ILE A 155 -1.24 -7.17 0.55
C ILE A 155 -0.06 -7.90 1.16
N VAL A 156 1.14 -7.40 0.90
CA VAL A 156 2.41 -7.98 1.36
C VAL A 156 2.99 -7.09 2.45
N THR A 157 3.35 -7.66 3.59
CA THR A 157 4.02 -6.94 4.68
C THR A 157 5.51 -7.21 4.60
N LEU A 158 6.29 -6.14 4.38
CA LEU A 158 7.75 -6.18 4.39
C LEU A 158 8.28 -5.55 5.68
N ARG A 159 9.39 -6.07 6.18
CA ARG A 159 10.26 -5.37 7.13
C ARG A 159 11.57 -5.00 6.45
N TYR A 160 11.93 -3.73 6.50
CA TYR A 160 13.23 -3.26 6.03
C TYR A 160 14.31 -3.59 7.06
N LEU A 161 15.47 -4.00 6.57
CA LEU A 161 16.62 -4.42 7.36
C LEU A 161 17.88 -3.63 6.94
N PRO A 162 18.91 -3.57 7.79
CA PRO A 162 20.22 -3.14 7.36
C PRO A 162 20.75 -4.05 6.25
N GLY A 163 21.57 -3.48 5.38
CA GLY A 163 22.25 -4.19 4.32
C GLY A 163 23.13 -5.36 4.77
N CYS A 164 23.19 -6.41 3.95
CA CYS A 164 24.16 -7.49 4.09
C CYS A 164 25.46 -7.18 3.34
N LEU A 165 26.59 -7.73 3.82
CA LEU A 165 27.87 -7.67 3.11
C LEU A 165 27.89 -8.52 1.84
N LYS A 166 27.03 -9.54 1.78
CA LYS A 166 26.81 -10.36 0.59
C LYS A 166 25.41 -10.96 0.65
N TYR A 167 24.77 -11.08 -0.50
CA TYR A 167 23.51 -11.79 -0.71
C TYR A 167 23.79 -13.04 -1.53
N ILE A 168 23.29 -14.19 -1.08
CA ILE A 168 23.48 -15.47 -1.76
C ILE A 168 22.20 -15.81 -2.53
N GLY A 169 22.33 -15.90 -3.85
CA GLY A 169 21.27 -16.29 -4.76
C GLY A 169 20.99 -17.79 -4.72
N SER A 170 19.80 -18.17 -5.13
CA SER A 170 19.40 -19.58 -5.31
C SER A 170 18.26 -19.68 -6.31
N THR A 171 17.98 -20.90 -6.78
CA THR A 171 16.83 -21.18 -7.64
C THR A 171 15.79 -21.96 -6.85
N ASN A 172 14.55 -21.47 -6.83
CA ASN A 172 13.41 -22.16 -6.26
C ASN A 172 12.12 -21.75 -6.98
N GLU A 173 11.15 -22.66 -7.10
CA GLU A 173 9.91 -22.45 -7.87
C GLU A 173 10.14 -21.84 -9.28
N GLU A 174 11.18 -22.32 -9.98
CA GLU A 174 11.61 -21.83 -11.30
C GLU A 174 12.05 -20.36 -11.34
N VAL A 175 12.03 -19.66 -10.21
CA VAL A 175 12.56 -18.31 -10.05
C VAL A 175 14.00 -18.42 -9.57
N THR A 176 14.91 -17.69 -10.22
CA THR A 176 16.31 -17.59 -9.80
C THR A 176 16.55 -16.22 -9.20
N SER A 177 17.07 -16.20 -7.97
CA SER A 177 17.71 -15.04 -7.38
C SER A 177 19.21 -15.10 -7.62
N GLU A 178 19.81 -13.95 -7.89
CA GLU A 178 21.24 -13.82 -8.17
C GLU A 178 22.01 -13.46 -6.88
N ASP A 179 23.30 -13.80 -6.84
CA ASP A 179 24.22 -13.27 -5.84
C ASP A 179 24.33 -11.75 -5.98
N PHE A 180 24.52 -11.04 -4.87
CA PHE A 180 24.81 -9.60 -4.91
C PHE A 180 25.83 -9.21 -3.84
N GLU A 181 26.60 -8.18 -4.17
CA GLU A 181 27.63 -7.59 -3.33
C GLU A 181 27.02 -6.72 -2.22
N PRO A 182 27.80 -6.01 -1.37
CA PRO A 182 27.24 -5.17 -0.33
C PRO A 182 26.20 -4.18 -0.89
N HIS A 183 25.08 -4.06 -0.18
CA HIS A 183 23.99 -3.16 -0.55
C HIS A 183 23.37 -2.55 0.70
N ASP A 184 23.01 -1.27 0.68
CA ASP A 184 22.77 -0.47 1.89
C ASP A 184 21.60 -0.95 2.76
N THR A 185 20.57 -1.52 2.15
CA THR A 185 19.35 -1.95 2.86
C THR A 185 18.76 -3.20 2.22
N SER A 186 18.04 -3.97 3.03
CA SER A 186 17.38 -5.21 2.61
C SER A 186 15.91 -5.20 3.01
N TYR A 187 15.16 -6.19 2.55
CA TYR A 187 13.88 -6.53 3.15
C TYR A 187 13.74 -8.03 3.42
N VAL A 188 12.81 -8.34 4.32
CA VAL A 188 12.23 -9.67 4.48
C VAL A 188 10.71 -9.58 4.35
N ILE A 189 10.09 -10.61 3.77
CA ILE A 189 8.64 -10.76 3.72
C ILE A 189 8.16 -11.38 5.03
N GLU A 190 7.49 -10.59 5.86
CA GLU A 190 6.94 -11.06 7.14
C GLU A 190 5.64 -11.85 6.95
N SER A 191 4.71 -11.28 6.18
CA SER A 191 3.40 -11.88 5.93
C SER A 191 2.79 -11.40 4.62
N PHE A 192 1.73 -12.07 4.18
CA PHE A 192 0.89 -11.63 3.09
C PHE A 192 -0.55 -12.05 3.34
N ARG A 193 -1.51 -11.31 2.77
CA ARG A 193 -2.95 -11.64 2.83
C ARG A 193 -3.65 -11.26 1.54
N MET A 194 -4.73 -11.98 1.22
CA MET A 194 -5.63 -11.58 0.14
C MET A 194 -6.48 -10.38 0.58
N ALA A 195 -6.75 -9.49 -0.36
CA ALA A 195 -7.65 -8.36 -0.20
C ALA A 195 -8.66 -8.35 -1.34
N ALA A 196 -9.88 -7.89 -1.07
CA ALA A 196 -10.92 -7.76 -2.09
C ALA A 196 -10.45 -6.83 -3.22
N LEU A 197 -11.02 -7.03 -4.41
CA LEU A 197 -10.95 -6.04 -5.47
C LEU A 197 -11.73 -4.80 -5.00
N ALA A 198 -11.07 -3.64 -5.04
CA ALA A 198 -11.71 -2.34 -4.84
C ALA A 198 -12.46 -1.93 -6.12
#